data_AF-A0A939S8U7-F1
#
_entry.id   AF-A0A939S8U7-F1
#
_cell.length_a   1.000
_cell.length_b   1.000
_cell.length_c   1.000
_cell.angle_alpha   90.00
_cell.angle_beta   90.00
_cell.angle_gamma   90.00
#
_symmetry.space_group_name_H-M   'P 1'
#
loop_
_entity.id
_entity.type
_entity.pdbx_description
1 polymer ?
#
loop_
_entity_poly.entity_id
_entity_poly.type
_entity_poly.pdbx_seq_one_letter_code
_entity_poly.pdbx_strand_id
1 'polypeptide(L)' 'MNDQTAETARLMKVAEAIVREMDRQGIAEAVADLGFDVMELARVAIRAADGDVISFRRPLV' A
#
# COMPACT_ATOMS: atom_id res chain seq x y z
N MET A 1 -8.81 20.25 9.63
CA MET A 1 -9.72 19.07 9.81
C MET A 1 -10.12 18.41 8.48
N ASN A 2 -10.11 19.12 7.34
CA ASN A 2 -10.43 18.54 6.03
C ASN A 2 -9.29 17.67 5.47
N ASP A 3 -8.04 18.09 5.62
CA ASP A 3 -6.90 17.46 4.92
C ASP A 3 -6.61 16.04 5.41
N GLN A 4 -6.62 15.82 6.74
CA GLN A 4 -6.42 14.47 7.30
C GLN A 4 -7.53 13.49 6.92
N THR A 5 -8.77 13.97 6.81
CA THR A 5 -9.91 13.15 6.37
C THR A 5 -9.76 12.78 4.89
N ALA A 6 -9.36 13.74 4.05
CA ALA A 6 -9.12 13.51 2.63
C ALA A 6 -7.94 12.57 2.38
N GLU A 7 -6.86 12.72 3.14
CA GLU A 7 -5.68 11.85 3.10
C GLU A 7 -6.06 10.41 3.48
N THR A 8 -6.78 10.23 4.59
CA THR A 8 -7.26 8.92 5.02
C THR A 8 -8.16 8.27 3.97
N ALA A 9 -9.07 9.03 3.36
CA ALA A 9 -9.94 8.54 2.30
C ALA A 9 -9.17 8.10 1.05
N ARG A 10 -8.12 8.84 0.65
CA ARG A 10 -7.24 8.45 -0.45
C ARG A 10 -6.49 7.15 -0.11
N LEU A 11 -5.94 7.06 1.10
CA LEU A 11 -5.22 5.86 1.55
C LEU A 11 -6.10 4.62 1.51
N MET A 12 -7.33 4.70 2.04
CA MET A 12 -8.27 3.57 2.04
C MET A 12 -8.64 3.11 0.61
N LYS A 13 -8.85 4.05 -0.33
CA LYS A 13 -9.13 3.70 -1.73
C LYS A 13 -7.98 2.97 -2.41
N VAL A 14 -6.74 3.39 -2.14
CA VAL A 14 -5.55 2.73 -2.68
C VAL A 14 -5.37 1.34 -2.07
N ALA A 15 -5.53 1.21 -0.76
CA ALA A 15 -5.49 -0.08 -0.07
C ALA A 15 -6.53 -1.06 -0.63
N GLU A 16 -7.77 -0.59 -0.85
CA GLU A 16 -8.83 -1.41 -1.45
C GLU A 16 -8.48 -1.85 -2.88
N ALA A 17 -7.94 -0.95 -3.71
CA ALA A 17 -7.51 -1.28 -5.06
C ALA A 17 -6.40 -2.35 -5.08
N ILE A 18 -5.43 -2.25 -4.15
CA ILE A 18 -4.36 -3.24 -3.98
C ILE A 18 -4.94 -4.60 -3.60
N VAL A 19 -5.83 -4.67 -2.61
CA VAL A 19 -6.44 -5.94 -2.17
C VAL A 19 -7.23 -6.59 -3.31
N ARG A 20 -8.04 -5.80 -4.04
CA ARG A 20 -8.79 -6.32 -5.20
C ARG A 20 -7.87 -6.88 -6.28
N GLU A 21 -6.73 -6.25 -6.51
CA GLU A 21 -5.76 -6.73 -7.49
C GLU A 21 -5.04 -8.00 -7.03
N MET A 22 -4.70 -8.08 -5.74
CA MET A 22 -4.15 -9.31 -5.13
C MET A 22 -5.12 -10.48 -5.23
N ASP A 23 -6.41 -10.23 -4.98
CA ASP A 23 -7.48 -11.23 -5.12
C ASP A 23 -7.65 -11.65 -6.58
N ARG A 24 -7.70 -10.68 -7.51
CA ARG A 24 -7.77 -10.93 -8.96
C ARG A 24 -6.60 -11.79 -9.48
N GLN A 25 -5.42 -11.61 -8.92
CA GLN A 25 -4.23 -12.40 -9.25
C GLN A 25 -4.14 -13.73 -8.48
N GLY A 26 -5.02 -13.98 -7.51
CA GLY A 26 -5.04 -15.20 -6.70
C GLY A 26 -3.93 -15.28 -5.65
N ILE A 27 -3.40 -14.15 -5.19
CA ILE A 27 -2.28 -14.09 -4.22
C ILE A 27 -2.67 -13.53 -2.85
N ALA A 28 -3.92 -13.08 -2.67
CA ALA A 28 -4.35 -12.38 -1.45
C ALA A 28 -4.12 -13.21 -0.17
N GLU A 29 -4.46 -14.50 -0.17
CA GLU A 29 -4.27 -15.40 0.98
C GLU A 29 -2.79 -15.61 1.29
N ALA A 30 -1.98 -15.94 0.28
CA ALA A 30 -0.53 -16.13 0.46
C ALA A 30 0.18 -14.88 1.00
N VAL A 31 -0.24 -13.70 0.55
CA VAL A 31 0.32 -12.43 1.02
C VAL A 31 -0.12 -12.12 2.46
N ALA A 32 -1.37 -12.46 2.82
CA ALA A 32 -1.87 -12.31 4.18
C ALA A 32 -1.13 -13.22 5.18
N ASP A 33 -0.86 -14.49 4.81
CA ASP A 33 -0.11 -15.44 5.63
C ASP A 33 1.33 -15.00 5.92
N LEU A 34 1.93 -14.23 5.01
CA LEU A 34 3.24 -13.62 5.18
C LEU A 34 3.23 -12.37 6.09
N GLY A 35 2.06 -11.97 6.61
CA GLY A 35 1.92 -10.81 7.48
C GLY A 35 2.09 -9.47 6.76
N PHE A 36 1.77 -9.42 5.47
CA PHE A 36 1.99 -8.23 4.65
C PHE A 36 1.09 -7.05 5.07
N ASP A 37 1.68 -5.87 5.27
CA ASP A 37 0.94 -4.65 5.61
C ASP A 37 0.51 -3.88 4.35
N VAL A 38 -0.74 -4.07 3.95
CA VAL A 38 -1.36 -3.39 2.81
C VAL A 38 -1.45 -1.87 3.01
N MET A 39 -1.63 -1.40 4.24
CA MET A 39 -1.73 0.04 4.52
C MET A 39 -0.38 0.73 4.33
N GLU A 40 0.70 0.05 4.71
CA GLU A 40 2.05 0.53 4.47
C GLU A 40 2.40 0.52 2.97
N LEU A 41 2.01 -0.53 2.23
CA LEU A 41 2.15 -0.55 0.78
C LEU A 41 1.35 0.59 0.11
N ALA A 42 0.13 0.86 0.57
CA ALA A 42 -0.67 1.95 0.03
C ALA A 42 -0.02 3.33 0.26
N ARG A 43 0.59 3.56 1.43
CA ARG A 43 1.40 4.77 1.71
C ARG A 43 2.62 4.88 0.79
N VAL A 44 3.32 3.77 0.57
CA VAL A 44 4.44 3.69 -0.39
C VAL A 44 3.96 4.01 -1.81
N ALA A 45 2.89 3.39 -2.28
CA ALA A 45 2.35 3.61 -3.61
C ALA A 45 1.92 5.07 -3.84
N ILE A 46 1.28 5.69 -2.85
CA ILE A 46 0.92 7.11 -2.86
C ILE A 46 2.16 7.99 -3.02
N ARG A 47 3.16 7.81 -2.15
CA ARG A 47 4.41 8.58 -2.21
C ARG A 47 5.12 8.44 -3.56
N ALA A 48 5.19 7.22 -4.09
CA ALA A 48 5.78 6.97 -5.40
C ALA A 48 5.02 7.71 -6.52
N ALA A 49 3.68 7.69 -6.48
CA ALA A 49 2.84 8.40 -7.44
C ALA A 49 2.99 9.92 -7.33
N ASP A 50 3.23 10.43 -6.12
CA ASP A 50 3.47 11.85 -5.84
C ASP A 50 4.92 12.28 -6.18
N GLY A 51 5.76 11.33 -6.64
CA GLY A 51 7.12 11.59 -7.13
C GLY A 51 8.23 11.43 -6.08
N ASP A 52 7.90 10.95 -4.88
CA ASP A 52 8.88 10.71 -3.83
C ASP A 52 9.81 9.54 -4.19
N VAL A 53 11.11 9.74 -4.00
CA VAL A 53 12.10 8.67 -4.16
C VAL A 53 11.99 7.69 -3.01
N ILE A 54 11.45 6.51 -3.27
CA ILE A 54 11.36 5.43 -2.29
C ILE A 54 12.65 4.62 -2.32
N SER A 55 13.53 4.87 -1.36
CA SER A 55 14.73 4.06 -1.18
C SER A 55 14.34 2.65 -0.76
N PHE A 56 14.53 1.67 -1.64
CA PHE A 56 14.54 0.27 -1.24
C PHE A 56 15.69 0.06 -0.27
N ARG A 57 15.41 0.00 1.04
CA ARG A 57 16.41 -0.51 1.97
C ARG A 57 16.67 -1.95 1.58
N ARG A 58 17.88 -2.24 1.09
CA ARG A 58 18.36 -3.62 1.08
C ARG A 58 18.28 -4.14 2.52
N PRO A 59 17.80 -5.37 2.75
CA PRO A 59 18.04 -6.04 4.02
C PRO A 59 19.53 -5.91 4.32
N LEU A 60 19.86 -5.47 5.54
CA LEU A 60 21.23 -5.53 6.02
C LEU A 60 21.56 -7.02 6.13
N VAL A 61 22.16 -7.57 5.07
CA VAL A 61 22.81 -8.87 5.05
C VAL A 61 23.99 -8.87 6.02
#